data_AF-A0A352REY6-F1
#
_entry.id   AF-A0A352REY6-F1
#
_cell.length_a   1.000
_cell.length_b   1.000
_cell.length_c   1.000
_cell.angle_alpha   90.00
_cell.angle_beta   90.00
_cell.angle_gamma   90.00
#
_symmetry.space_group_name_H-M   'P 1'
#
loop_
_entity.id
_entity.type
_entity.pdbx_description
1 polymer ?
#
loop_
_entity_poly.entity_id
_entity_poly.type
_entity_poly.pdbx_seq_one_letter_code
_entity_poly.pdbx_strand_id
1 'polypeptide(L)'
;MPLLHYSNRLECLIVPLAQELEKRDPFDSAEIVVPNFSLEKWISLKLAQFQGIAANLRFITLEKAINEGLQKKLSGRFYAL
;
A
#
# COMPACT_ATOMS: atom_id res chain seq x y z
N MET A 1 5.67 -14.84 5.22
CA MET A 1 4.39 -15.20 4.57
C MET A 1 3.50 -13.97 4.56
N PRO A 2 2.63 -13.76 3.55
CA PRO A 2 1.70 -12.64 3.55
C PRO A 2 0.66 -12.78 4.67
N LEU A 3 0.35 -11.67 5.34
CA LEU A 3 -0.70 -11.59 6.35
C LEU A 3 -2.02 -11.19 5.66
N LEU A 4 -3.12 -11.86 6.00
CA LEU A 4 -4.43 -11.64 5.42
C LEU A 4 -5.41 -11.13 6.49
N HIS A 5 -6.06 -10.00 6.21
CA HIS A 5 -7.11 -9.43 7.06
C HIS A 5 -8.45 -9.53 6.34
N TYR A 6 -9.47 -10.06 7.02
CA TYR A 6 -10.81 -10.22 6.49
C TYR A 6 -11.81 -9.38 7.28
N SER A 7 -12.74 -8.76 6.57
CA SER A 7 -13.85 -8.02 7.17
C SER A 7 -15.01 -7.95 6.19
N ASN A 8 -16.23 -7.91 6.70
CA ASN A 8 -17.44 -7.62 5.93
C ASN A 8 -17.67 -6.11 5.71
N ARG A 9 -16.85 -5.27 6.34
CA ARG A 9 -16.89 -3.81 6.24
C ARG A 9 -15.50 -3.26 6.00
N LEU A 10 -15.37 -2.44 4.97
CA LEU A 10 -14.09 -1.85 4.59
C LEU A 10 -13.53 -0.93 5.68
N GLU A 11 -14.39 -0.22 6.42
CA GLU A 11 -13.98 0.65 7.53
C GLU A 11 -13.13 -0.08 8.58
N CYS A 12 -13.48 -1.33 8.89
CA CYS A 12 -12.75 -2.11 9.89
C CYS A 12 -11.33 -2.49 9.42
N LEU A 13 -11.06 -2.46 8.11
CA LEU A 13 -9.74 -2.75 7.56
C LEU A 13 -8.80 -1.54 7.58
N ILE A 14 -9.32 -0.33 7.81
CA ILE A 14 -8.49 0.88 7.97
C ILE A 14 -7.65 0.82 9.24
N VAL A 15 -8.21 0.31 10.34
CA VAL A 15 -7.50 0.22 11.63
C VAL A 15 -6.24 -0.64 11.54
N PRO A 16 -6.26 -1.90 11.07
CA PRO A 16 -5.04 -2.69 10.93
C PRO A 16 -4.08 -2.09 9.89
N LEU A 17 -4.60 -1.49 8.81
CA LEU A 17 -3.74 -0.79 7.84
C LEU A 17 -2.98 0.38 8.50
N ALA A 18 -3.68 1.22 9.27
CA ALA A 18 -3.09 2.34 10.00
C ALA A 18 -2.02 1.87 10.99
N GLN A 19 -2.30 0.81 11.75
CA GLN A 19 -1.34 0.22 12.70
C GLN A 19 -0.09 -0.32 12.01
N GLU A 20 -0.21 -0.92 10.83
CA GLU A 20 0.95 -1.40 10.07
C GLU A 20 1.75 -0.24 9.44
N LEU A 21 1.08 0.84 9.05
CA LEU A 21 1.74 2.04 8.53
C LEU A 21 2.50 2.80 9.62
N GLU A 22 1.98 2.85 10.85
CA GLU A 22 2.62 3.53 12.00
C GLU A 22 3.93 2.86 12.42
N LYS A 23 4.09 1.55 12.15
CA LYS A 23 5.32 0.80 12.42
C LYS A 23 6.44 1.08 11.41
N ARG A 24 6.13 1.72 10.26
CA ARG A 24 7.10 1.99 9.20
C ARG A 24 7.81 3.31 9.43
N ASP A 25 8.98 3.46 8.82
CA ASP A 25 9.66 4.75 8.73
C ASP A 25 8.78 5.74 7.94
N PRO A 26 8.41 6.91 8.51
CA PRO A 26 7.61 7.92 7.82
C PRO A 26 8.21 8.42 6.50
N PHE A 27 9.53 8.32 6.31
CA PHE A 27 10.21 8.74 5.08
C PHE A 27 10.23 7.65 4.01
N ASP A 28 9.95 6.39 4.36
CA ASP A 28 9.79 5.32 3.37
C ASP A 28 8.36 5.35 2.79
N SER A 29 8.26 5.49 1.48
CA SER A 29 6.95 5.63 0.84
C SER A 29 6.21 4.30 0.85
N ALA A 30 5.14 4.23 1.64
CA ALA A 30 4.33 3.03 1.74
C ALA A 30 3.53 2.81 0.46
N GLU A 31 3.84 1.73 -0.25
CA GLU A 31 3.12 1.31 -1.45
C GLU A 31 1.82 0.58 -1.08
N ILE A 32 0.69 1.08 -1.61
CA ILE A 32 -0.63 0.52 -1.37
C ILE A 32 -1.28 0.18 -2.72
N VAL A 33 -1.54 -1.11 -2.94
CA VAL A 33 -2.20 -1.58 -4.15
C VAL A 33 -3.71 -1.39 -4.03
N VAL A 34 -4.31 -0.68 -4.98
CA VAL A 34 -5.76 -0.40 -5.03
C VAL A 34 -6.30 -0.71 -6.43
N PRO A 35 -7.58 -1.11 -6.56
CA PRO A 35 -8.16 -1.42 -7.85
C PRO A 35 -8.53 -0.16 -8.65
N ASN A 36 -8.75 0.98 -7.98
CA ASN A 36 -9.17 2.23 -8.61
C ASN A 36 -8.88 3.46 -7.73
N PHE A 37 -8.99 4.63 -8.34
CA PHE A 37 -8.76 5.93 -7.73
C PHE A 37 -9.76 6.28 -6.61
N SER A 38 -11.01 5.82 -6.72
CA SER A 38 -12.02 6.06 -5.69
C SER A 38 -11.63 5.42 -4.35
N LEU A 39 -11.10 4.20 -4.38
CA LEU A 39 -10.63 3.52 -3.18
C LEU A 39 -9.38 4.19 -2.61
N GLU A 40 -8.44 4.61 -3.45
CA GLU A 40 -7.29 5.43 -3.03
C GLU A 40 -7.74 6.66 -2.23
N LYS A 41 -8.67 7.45 -2.78
CA LYS A 41 -9.16 8.66 -2.11
C LYS A 41 -9.88 8.34 -0.81
N TRP A 42 -10.70 7.31 -0.81
CA TRP A 42 -11.39 6.87 0.39
C TRP A 42 -10.41 6.44 1.49
N ILE A 43 -9.40 5.63 1.17
CA ILE A 43 -8.34 5.20 2.11
C ILE A 43 -7.58 6.42 2.63
N SER A 44 -7.16 7.32 1.74
CA SER A 44 -6.40 8.53 2.12
C SER A 44 -7.16 9.39 3.12
N LEU A 45 -8.46 9.63 2.87
CA LEU A 45 -9.31 10.41 3.77
C LEU A 45 -9.55 9.68 5.09
N LYS A 46 -9.75 8.37 5.08
CA LYS A 46 -9.99 7.59 6.29
C LYS A 46 -8.75 7.48 7.18
N LEU A 47 -7.57 7.31 6.58
CA LEU A 47 -6.30 7.35 7.32
C LEU A 47 -6.07 8.73 7.92
N ALA A 48 -6.29 9.81 7.16
CA ALA A 48 -6.17 11.17 7.70
C ALA A 48 -7.16 11.44 8.83
N GLN A 49 -8.39 10.92 8.77
CA GLN A 49 -9.35 11.00 9.87
C GLN A 49 -8.89 10.24 11.12
N PHE A 50 -8.23 9.09 10.94
CA PHE A 50 -7.81 8.22 12.05
C PHE A 50 -6.48 8.64 12.68
N GLN A 51 -5.50 9.06 11.88
CA GLN A 51 -4.13 9.37 12.31
C GLN A 51 -3.82 10.88 12.29
N GLY A 52 -4.76 11.72 11.84
CA GLY A 52 -4.59 13.17 11.66
C GLY A 52 -3.96 13.57 10.32
N ILE A 53 -3.22 12.68 9.67
CA ILE A 53 -2.59 12.90 8.36
C ILE A 53 -2.50 11.59 7.56
N ALA A 54 -2.58 11.70 6.22
CA ALA A 54 -2.22 10.63 5.30
C ALA A 54 -1.21 11.19 4.29
N ALA A 55 0.06 10.85 4.46
CA ALA A 55 1.16 11.39 3.68
C ALA A 55 2.14 10.28 3.29
N ASN A 56 2.97 10.56 2.27
CA ASN A 56 3.99 9.65 1.75
C ASN A 56 3.47 8.27 1.32
N LEU A 57 2.19 8.17 0.94
CA LEU A 57 1.58 6.94 0.43
C LEU A 57 1.67 6.91 -1.11
N ARG A 58 2.15 5.79 -1.66
CA ARG A 58 2.17 5.54 -3.11
C ARG A 58 1.06 4.55 -3.47
N PHE A 59 -0.02 5.06 -4.03
CA PHE A 59 -1.10 4.23 -4.55
C PHE A 59 -0.79 3.74 -5.97
N ILE A 60 -1.06 2.46 -6.22
CA ILE A 60 -0.73 1.80 -7.49
C ILE A 60 -1.79 0.74 -7.83
N THR A 61 -2.06 0.54 -9.11
CA THR A 61 -2.94 -0.54 -9.57
C THR A 61 -2.23 -1.89 -9.54
N LEU A 62 -3.00 -2.98 -9.41
CA LEU A 62 -2.43 -4.34 -9.36
C LEU A 62 -1.55 -4.65 -10.57
N GLU A 63 -2.01 -4.31 -11.78
CA GLU A 63 -1.24 -4.51 -13.01
C GLU A 63 0.13 -3.84 -12.95
N LYS A 64 0.16 -2.57 -12.54
CA LYS A 64 1.39 -1.79 -12.46
C LYS A 64 2.31 -2.32 -11.36
N ALA A 65 1.77 -2.71 -10.21
CA ALA A 65 2.54 -3.29 -9.11
C ALA A 65 3.19 -4.63 -9.52
N ILE A 66 2.45 -5.47 -10.24
CA ILE A 66 2.99 -6.72 -10.79
C ILE A 66 4.10 -6.41 -11.80
N ASN A 67 3.87 -5.50 -12.74
CA ASN A 67 4.87 -5.15 -13.75
C ASN A 67 6.16 -4.58 -13.13
N GLU A 68 6.05 -3.64 -12.20
CA GLU A 68 7.21 -3.08 -11.48
C GLU A 68 7.95 -4.16 -10.67
N GLY A 69 7.22 -5.07 -10.03
CA GLY A 69 7.80 -6.21 -9.31
C GLY A 69 8.54 -7.19 -10.23
N LEU A 70 8.00 -7.45 -11.43
CA LEU A 70 8.63 -8.30 -12.44
C LEU A 70 9.88 -7.63 -13.01
N GLN A 71 9.82 -6.35 -13.36
CA GLN A 71 10.98 -5.60 -13.87
C GLN A 71 12.12 -5.59 -12.85
N LYS A 72 11.84 -5.30 -11.57
CA LYS A 72 12.86 -5.35 -10.49
C LYS A 72 13.54 -6.72 -10.41
N LYS A 73 12.78 -7.81 -10.48
CA LYS A 73 13.33 -9.18 -10.45
C LYS A 73 14.16 -9.51 -11.69
N LEU A 74 13.74 -9.05 -12.87
CA LEU A 74 14.46 -9.30 -14.12
C LEU A 74 15.75 -8.47 -14.18
N SER A 75 15.71 -7.18 -13.88
CA SER A 75 16.91 -6.32 -13.84
C SER A 75 17.95 -6.85 -12.84
N GLY A 76 17.53 -7.31 -11.65
CA GLY A 76 18.44 -7.92 -10.69
C GLY A 76 19.13 -9.21 -11.17
N ARG A 77 18.55 -9.91 -12.16
CA ARG A 77 19.16 -11.07 -12.81
C ARG A 77 20.22 -10.72 -13.86
N PHE A 78 20.07 -9.58 -14.54
CA PHE A 78 21.01 -9.16 -15.59
C PHE A 78 22.32 -8.59 -15.06
N TYR A 79 22.36 -8.09 -13.81
CA TYR A 79 23.59 -7.59 -13.16
C TYR A 79 24.36 -8.65 -12.35
N ALA A 80 23.97 -9.93 -12.44
CA ALA A 80 24.62 -11.05 -11.75
C ALA A 80 25.46 -11.94 -12.70
N LEU A 81 25.75 -11.46 -13.91
CA LEU A 81 26.64 -12.05 -14.92
C LEU A 81 27.88 -11.17 -15.09
#